data_AF-A0A3C1RGA5-F1
#
_entry.id   AF-A0A3C1RGA5-F1
#
_cell.length_a   1.000
_cell.length_b   1.000
_cell.length_c   1.000
_cell.angle_alpha   90.00
_cell.angle_beta   90.00
_cell.angle_gamma   90.00
#
_symmetry.space_group_name_H-M   'P 1'
#
loop_
_entity.id
_entity.type
_entity.pdbx_description
1 polymer ?
#
loop_
_entity_poly.entity_id
_entity_poly.type
_entity_poly.pdbx_seq_one_letter_code
_entity_poly.pdbx_strand_id
1 'polypeptide(L)'
;MTIKEHLLSNAIKEWDYFGNQEITGYEKRADGSYKRSNSGNFIPIFSKFGHREEESPYYKRVKMYWNSLNPESNRDGRSNVAWSAAFISYLMKISSLKKTDFYFNEQHSQYIRKAILSKQNNDTSYGFWGYRLNEYQPEVGDLVCYVREDAVGTINYDSVTNDYPSHSDLVVEKTGNTLKVIGGNVEDSVTMKHLEIDNNGYLTDKSKAWFVILKNRLKESVIVDDTMNVTVKRYVVTGDGVRLRSYPAKEKNNIIDSLFKGDEVGYMQLSEDILWSKVTYQDKTGWMSNLYLKPITAETLGNNIDNILDIVSKSTIINYSWKNRGKAPLGYYQGMALMFARLYCRLKNGDEIAKEIAKPAGDNPKKDSLAYYDEEFESLGMDNDSAGSDTLRHCFVMMLGLGMRESSGRHCVGRDTTAENTNAETAEAGLFQTSYNARSLSPLLPVIFNNYKANPDGFVDIFSKGIKPCGNNNWENFGEGNGKDFQKLSKECPGFAVEFTAVAMRNTSRHWGPIINRKVEIKSECEVMLLKVQNYIDQNHIQNI
;
A
#
# COMPACT_ATOMS: atom_id res chain seq x y z
N MET A 1 -12.21 6.03 -7.35
CA MET A 1 -11.47 6.94 -8.22
C MET A 1 -11.62 6.44 -9.65
N THR A 2 -12.03 7.31 -10.57
CA THR A 2 -12.23 6.99 -11.99
C THR A 2 -10.88 6.83 -12.69
N ILE A 3 -10.85 6.23 -13.88
CA ILE A 3 -9.60 6.08 -14.66
C ILE A 3 -8.98 7.46 -14.97
N LYS A 4 -9.83 8.45 -15.24
CA LYS A 4 -9.43 9.83 -15.46
C LYS A 4 -8.76 10.43 -14.22
N GLU A 5 -9.35 10.26 -13.05
CA GLU A 5 -8.76 10.74 -11.79
C GLU A 5 -7.43 10.04 -11.46
N HIS A 6 -7.30 8.73 -11.72
CA HIS A 6 -6.02 8.01 -11.59
C HIS A 6 -4.95 8.59 -12.53
N LEU A 7 -5.31 8.88 -13.78
CA LEU A 7 -4.40 9.45 -14.78
C LEU A 7 -3.85 10.81 -14.35
N LEU A 8 -4.74 11.69 -13.90
CA LEU A 8 -4.37 13.02 -13.40
C LEU A 8 -3.50 12.92 -12.14
N SER A 9 -3.91 12.08 -11.19
CA SER A 9 -3.18 11.85 -9.95
C SER A 9 -1.76 11.34 -10.23
N ASN A 10 -1.61 10.40 -11.15
CA ASN A 10 -0.30 9.85 -11.51
C ASN A 10 0.59 10.85 -12.24
N ALA A 11 0.03 11.68 -13.14
CA ALA A 11 0.80 12.74 -13.78
C ALA A 11 1.34 13.78 -12.79
N ILE A 12 0.49 14.22 -11.85
CA ILE A 12 0.87 15.14 -10.78
C ILE A 12 1.94 14.51 -9.87
N LYS A 13 1.84 13.22 -9.55
CA LYS A 13 2.86 12.50 -8.77
C LYS A 13 4.22 12.49 -9.44
N GLU A 14 4.29 12.21 -10.74
CA GLU A 14 5.58 12.21 -11.43
C GLU A 14 6.16 13.62 -11.54
N TRP A 15 5.31 14.63 -11.79
CA TRP A 15 5.75 16.03 -11.79
C TRP A 15 6.29 16.46 -10.42
N ASP A 16 5.58 16.12 -9.35
CA ASP A 16 6.02 16.34 -7.96
C ASP A 16 7.32 15.59 -7.64
N TYR A 17 7.43 14.34 -8.10
CA TYR A 17 8.62 13.53 -7.90
C TYR A 17 9.86 14.20 -8.51
N PHE A 18 9.73 14.75 -9.71
CA PHE A 18 10.79 15.51 -10.39
C PHE A 18 10.96 16.94 -9.84
N GLY A 19 10.42 17.26 -8.66
CA GLY A 19 10.66 18.53 -7.97
C GLY A 19 9.74 19.66 -8.43
N ASN A 20 8.63 19.35 -9.11
CA ASN A 20 7.59 20.28 -9.52
C ASN A 20 8.14 21.35 -10.50
N GLN A 21 8.91 20.95 -11.51
CA GLN A 21 9.41 21.89 -12.51
C GLN A 21 8.25 22.57 -13.25
N GLU A 22 8.22 23.89 -13.29
CA GLU A 22 7.04 24.62 -13.78
C GLU A 22 7.43 25.81 -14.65
N ILE A 23 6.95 25.78 -15.90
CA ILE A 23 7.08 26.83 -16.90
C ILE A 23 5.74 27.56 -16.99
N THR A 24 5.71 28.82 -16.57
CA THR A 24 4.50 29.66 -16.58
C THR A 24 4.33 30.46 -17.86
N GLY A 25 5.33 30.41 -18.75
CA GLY A 25 5.29 31.07 -20.04
C GLY A 25 6.66 31.08 -20.71
N TYR A 26 6.81 31.92 -21.72
CA TYR A 26 8.07 32.12 -22.45
C TYR A 26 8.32 33.61 -22.60
N GLU A 27 9.59 34.01 -22.58
CA GLU A 27 9.95 35.42 -22.71
C GLU A 27 9.46 36.00 -24.02
N LYS A 28 8.82 37.17 -23.96
CA LYS A 28 8.37 37.95 -25.12
C LYS A 28 9.21 39.22 -25.27
N ARG A 29 9.39 39.67 -26.51
CA ARG A 29 9.93 40.99 -26.87
C ARG A 29 8.83 42.05 -26.67
N ALA A 30 9.21 43.32 -26.75
CA ALA A 30 8.27 44.44 -26.63
C ALA A 30 7.15 44.42 -27.69
N ASP A 31 7.39 43.81 -28.86
CA ASP A 31 6.41 43.63 -29.93
C ASP A 31 5.48 42.41 -29.73
N GLY A 32 5.62 41.68 -28.61
CA GLY A 32 4.84 40.48 -28.29
C GLY A 32 5.36 39.17 -28.90
N SER A 33 6.39 39.21 -29.74
CA SER A 33 7.01 37.99 -30.29
C SER A 33 7.88 37.26 -29.26
N TYR A 34 7.97 35.93 -29.31
CA TYR A 34 8.81 35.18 -28.38
C TYR A 34 10.31 35.43 -28.62
N LYS A 35 11.06 35.63 -27.54
CA LYS A 35 12.52 35.65 -27.58
C LYS A 35 13.05 34.23 -27.80
N ARG A 36 14.22 34.15 -28.44
CA ARG A 36 14.91 32.89 -28.73
C ARG A 36 16.30 32.90 -28.10
N SER A 37 16.73 31.75 -27.61
CA SER A 37 18.10 31.49 -27.19
C SER A 37 19.05 31.47 -28.39
N ASN A 38 20.36 31.39 -28.14
CA ASN A 38 21.37 31.21 -29.19
C ASN A 38 21.19 29.89 -29.97
N SER A 39 20.54 28.89 -29.37
CA SER A 39 20.17 27.62 -30.03
C SER A 39 18.86 27.71 -30.83
N GLY A 40 18.21 28.88 -30.88
CA GLY A 40 16.99 29.11 -31.63
C GLY A 40 15.69 28.73 -30.89
N ASN A 41 15.78 28.12 -29.70
CA ASN A 41 14.62 27.72 -28.89
C ASN A 41 13.99 28.92 -28.18
N PHE A 42 12.67 28.90 -27.98
CA PHE A 42 12.03 29.91 -27.12
C PHE A 42 12.55 29.80 -25.69
N ILE A 43 12.75 30.94 -25.04
CA ILE A 43 13.30 31.00 -23.69
C ILE A 43 12.16 30.81 -22.67
N PRO A 44 12.12 29.69 -21.93
CA PRO A 44 11.06 29.44 -20.95
C PRO A 44 11.23 30.31 -19.70
N ILE A 45 10.10 30.74 -19.13
CA ILE A 45 10.03 31.40 -17.82
C ILE A 45 9.71 30.32 -16.79
N PHE A 46 10.70 29.94 -16.00
CA PHE A 46 10.51 29.00 -14.90
C PHE A 46 10.00 29.75 -13.67
N SER A 47 8.88 29.29 -13.12
CA SER A 47 8.49 29.64 -11.75
C SER A 47 9.22 28.76 -10.73
N LYS A 48 9.61 27.54 -11.15
CA LYS A 48 10.41 26.61 -10.35
C LYS A 48 11.23 25.67 -11.25
N PHE A 49 12.47 25.43 -10.86
CA PHE A 49 13.31 24.37 -11.42
C PHE A 49 13.10 23.07 -10.64
N GLY A 50 12.95 21.97 -11.37
CA GLY A 50 12.95 20.63 -10.80
C GLY A 50 14.30 19.94 -10.96
N HIS A 51 14.26 18.62 -10.90
CA HIS A 51 15.41 17.76 -11.10
C HIS A 51 15.49 17.28 -12.55
N ARG A 52 16.71 17.15 -13.05
CA ARG A 52 16.99 16.67 -14.39
C ARG A 52 17.03 15.14 -14.44
N GLU A 53 16.72 14.61 -15.59
CA GLU A 53 16.69 13.18 -15.90
C GLU A 53 17.98 12.41 -15.61
N GLU A 54 19.13 13.05 -15.73
CA GLU A 54 20.43 12.40 -15.50
C GLU A 54 20.82 12.28 -14.02
N GLU A 55 20.20 13.12 -13.17
CA GLU A 55 20.45 13.19 -11.74
C GLU A 55 20.01 11.90 -11.04
N SER A 56 20.69 11.54 -9.96
CA SER A 56 20.23 10.46 -9.07
C SER A 56 19.20 11.02 -8.08
N PRO A 57 18.05 10.35 -7.85
CA PRO A 57 17.65 9.03 -8.36
C PRO A 57 16.87 9.05 -9.70
N TYR A 58 16.62 10.21 -10.29
CA TYR A 58 15.69 10.44 -11.42
C TYR A 58 15.98 9.60 -12.67
N TYR A 59 17.25 9.35 -12.99
CA TYR A 59 17.58 8.50 -14.13
C TYR A 59 17.01 7.08 -13.99
N LYS A 60 16.96 6.55 -12.77
CA LYS A 60 16.33 5.24 -12.48
C LYS A 60 14.81 5.32 -12.62
N ARG A 61 14.20 6.47 -12.31
CA ARG A 61 12.77 6.68 -12.53
C ARG A 61 12.44 6.70 -14.01
N VAL A 62 13.25 7.38 -14.84
CA VAL A 62 13.13 7.34 -16.29
C VAL A 62 13.31 5.92 -16.84
N LYS A 63 14.24 5.13 -16.28
CA LYS A 63 14.37 3.70 -16.61
C LYS A 63 13.07 2.92 -16.38
N MET A 64 12.30 3.24 -15.33
CA MET A 64 11.00 2.60 -15.11
C MET A 64 10.00 2.91 -16.23
N TYR A 65 10.02 4.12 -16.79
CA TYR A 65 9.14 4.48 -17.90
C TYR A 65 9.43 3.63 -19.14
N TRP A 66 10.71 3.51 -19.51
CA TRP A 66 11.17 2.62 -20.59
C TRP A 66 10.78 1.17 -20.33
N ASN A 67 11.11 0.65 -19.15
CA ASN A 67 10.88 -0.76 -18.80
C ASN A 67 9.39 -1.12 -18.75
N SER A 68 8.53 -0.13 -18.51
CA SER A 68 7.09 -0.36 -18.56
C SER A 68 6.61 -0.77 -19.96
N LEU A 69 7.29 -0.33 -21.02
CA LEU A 69 6.98 -0.66 -22.41
C LEU A 69 7.81 -1.83 -22.92
N ASN A 70 9.08 -1.84 -22.59
CA ASN A 70 10.03 -2.88 -22.96
C ASN A 70 10.90 -3.25 -21.74
N PRO A 71 10.56 -4.34 -21.01
CA PRO A 71 11.28 -4.73 -19.79
C PRO A 71 12.78 -4.97 -19.97
N GLU A 72 13.20 -5.34 -21.18
CA GLU A 72 14.61 -5.59 -21.54
C GLU A 72 15.37 -4.30 -21.91
N SER A 73 14.68 -3.15 -21.92
CA SER A 73 15.33 -1.87 -22.21
C SER A 73 16.43 -1.57 -21.18
N ASN A 74 17.60 -1.24 -21.68
CA ASN A 74 18.70 -0.75 -20.86
C ASN A 74 18.70 0.79 -20.75
N ARG A 75 17.72 1.47 -21.38
CA ARG A 75 17.62 2.94 -21.39
C ARG A 75 17.21 3.48 -20.03
N ASP A 76 17.72 4.67 -19.71
CA ASP A 76 17.45 5.43 -18.50
C ASP A 76 17.51 6.94 -18.79
N GLY A 77 17.45 7.77 -17.76
CA GLY A 77 17.53 9.23 -17.92
C GLY A 77 18.91 9.77 -18.31
N ARG A 78 19.91 8.91 -18.55
CA ARG A 78 21.23 9.31 -19.08
C ARG A 78 21.43 8.86 -20.52
N SER A 79 20.45 8.13 -21.06
CA SER A 79 20.47 7.69 -22.43
C SER A 79 20.16 8.86 -23.34
N ASN A 80 20.90 9.02 -24.44
CA ASN A 80 20.69 10.09 -25.43
C ASN A 80 19.46 9.80 -26.34
N VAL A 81 18.30 9.59 -25.72
CA VAL A 81 17.02 9.29 -26.38
C VAL A 81 15.90 9.94 -25.56
N ALA A 82 15.05 10.72 -26.22
CA ALA A 82 13.92 11.39 -25.57
C ALA A 82 12.90 10.39 -25.01
N TRP A 83 12.60 10.46 -23.70
CA TRP A 83 11.71 9.53 -23.00
C TRP A 83 10.26 10.02 -22.84
N SER A 84 9.93 11.17 -23.41
CA SER A 84 8.61 11.81 -23.28
C SER A 84 7.42 10.90 -23.65
N ALA A 85 7.52 10.09 -24.71
CA ALA A 85 6.45 9.18 -25.10
C ALA A 85 6.38 7.93 -24.21
N ALA A 86 7.54 7.45 -23.75
CA ALA A 86 7.60 6.38 -22.75
C ALA A 86 6.92 6.82 -21.45
N PHE A 87 7.10 8.07 -21.04
CA PHE A 87 6.42 8.68 -19.90
C PHE A 87 4.90 8.74 -20.06
N ILE A 88 4.37 9.26 -21.17
CA ILE A 88 2.91 9.30 -21.38
C ILE A 88 2.33 7.88 -21.37
N SER A 89 2.97 6.94 -22.08
CA SER A 89 2.55 5.54 -22.08
C SER A 89 2.64 4.90 -20.69
N TYR A 90 3.66 5.23 -19.90
CA TYR A 90 3.79 4.81 -18.51
C TYR A 90 2.62 5.33 -17.67
N LEU A 91 2.32 6.64 -17.74
CA LEU A 91 1.19 7.26 -17.04
C LEU A 91 -0.12 6.55 -17.38
N MET A 92 -0.35 6.27 -18.66
CA MET A 92 -1.55 5.56 -19.09
C MET A 92 -1.60 4.14 -18.49
N LYS A 93 -0.48 3.40 -18.47
CA LYS A 93 -0.42 2.04 -17.88
C LYS A 93 -0.68 2.04 -16.37
N ILE A 94 0.01 2.91 -15.62
CA ILE A 94 -0.15 2.96 -14.15
C ILE A 94 -1.51 3.52 -13.72
N SER A 95 -2.27 4.06 -14.67
CA SER A 95 -3.65 4.54 -14.49
C SER A 95 -4.68 3.50 -14.93
N SER A 96 -4.25 2.25 -15.13
CA SER A 96 -5.09 1.09 -15.46
C SER A 96 -5.72 1.09 -16.86
N LEU A 97 -5.21 1.91 -17.78
CA LEU A 97 -5.60 1.80 -19.19
C LEU A 97 -5.07 0.48 -19.75
N LYS A 98 -5.88 -0.16 -20.60
CA LYS A 98 -5.51 -1.36 -21.35
C LYS A 98 -5.01 -1.01 -22.74
N LYS A 99 -4.42 -1.98 -23.44
CA LYS A 99 -3.97 -1.83 -24.84
C LYS A 99 -5.10 -1.45 -25.80
N THR A 100 -6.33 -1.82 -25.45
CA THR A 100 -7.55 -1.42 -26.18
C THR A 100 -7.90 0.05 -25.97
N ASP A 101 -7.56 0.60 -24.82
CA ASP A 101 -7.93 1.96 -24.40
C ASP A 101 -6.90 2.97 -24.92
N PHE A 102 -5.62 2.61 -24.88
CA PHE A 102 -4.50 3.46 -25.33
C PHE A 102 -3.41 2.65 -26.01
N TYR A 103 -2.89 3.16 -27.13
CA TYR A 103 -1.83 2.51 -27.90
C TYR A 103 -0.45 2.84 -27.30
N PHE A 104 -0.03 2.09 -26.29
CA PHE A 104 1.25 2.30 -25.63
C PHE A 104 2.42 2.18 -26.60
N ASN A 105 3.25 3.23 -26.69
CA ASN A 105 4.40 3.27 -27.57
C ASN A 105 5.49 4.21 -27.04
N GLU A 106 6.73 3.93 -27.41
CA GLU A 106 7.90 4.78 -27.15
C GLU A 106 7.97 6.01 -28.06
N GLN A 107 7.03 6.18 -28.99
CA GLN A 107 6.93 7.31 -29.91
C GLN A 107 5.55 7.98 -29.86
N HIS A 108 5.53 9.32 -29.81
CA HIS A 108 4.30 10.13 -29.78
C HIS A 108 3.46 9.95 -31.05
N SER A 109 4.12 9.98 -32.21
CA SER A 109 3.52 9.84 -33.55
C SER A 109 2.55 8.67 -33.66
N GLN A 110 2.87 7.55 -32.99
CA GLN A 110 2.13 6.29 -33.05
C GLN A 110 0.73 6.40 -32.43
N TYR A 111 0.60 6.89 -31.19
CA TYR A 111 -0.71 7.03 -30.56
C TYR A 111 -1.46 8.29 -31.00
N ILE A 112 -0.76 9.35 -31.43
CA ILE A 112 -1.39 10.51 -32.08
C ILE A 112 -2.10 10.06 -33.37
N ARG A 113 -1.38 9.36 -34.25
CA ARG A 113 -1.96 8.83 -35.49
C ARG A 113 -3.11 7.88 -35.21
N LYS A 114 -2.97 6.95 -34.25
CA LYS A 114 -4.05 6.03 -33.87
C LYS A 114 -5.31 6.79 -33.42
N ALA A 115 -5.18 7.84 -32.61
CA ALA A 115 -6.32 8.64 -32.16
C ALA A 115 -7.00 9.42 -33.30
N ILE A 116 -6.24 10.00 -34.24
CA ILE A 116 -6.77 10.67 -35.44
C ILE A 116 -7.53 9.67 -36.31
N LEU A 117 -6.91 8.53 -36.64
CA LEU A 117 -7.54 7.49 -37.45
C LEU A 117 -8.77 6.90 -36.77
N SER A 118 -8.73 6.68 -35.45
CA SER A 118 -9.90 6.20 -34.70
C SER A 118 -11.05 7.20 -34.74
N LYS A 119 -10.78 8.52 -34.73
CA LYS A 119 -11.81 9.53 -34.93
C LYS A 119 -12.38 9.52 -36.35
N GLN A 120 -11.52 9.51 -37.37
CA GLN A 120 -11.91 9.49 -38.78
C GLN A 120 -12.74 8.25 -39.14
N ASN A 121 -12.43 7.11 -38.52
CA ASN A 121 -13.13 5.84 -38.72
C ASN A 121 -14.29 5.61 -37.76
N ASN A 122 -14.62 6.57 -36.87
CA ASN A 122 -15.63 6.42 -35.81
C ASN A 122 -15.43 5.18 -34.91
N ASP A 123 -14.18 4.79 -34.68
CA ASP A 123 -13.82 3.66 -33.81
C ASP A 123 -14.06 4.05 -32.34
N THR A 124 -15.20 3.61 -31.80
CA THR A 124 -15.57 3.90 -30.41
C THR A 124 -14.86 3.02 -29.38
N SER A 125 -14.17 1.96 -29.82
CA SER A 125 -13.46 1.02 -28.94
C SER A 125 -12.17 1.62 -28.37
N TYR A 126 -11.56 2.56 -29.11
CA TYR A 126 -10.38 3.25 -28.65
C TYR A 126 -10.74 4.39 -27.68
N GLY A 127 -9.97 4.48 -26.59
CA GLY A 127 -10.23 5.41 -25.48
C GLY A 127 -9.99 6.88 -25.82
N PHE A 128 -9.33 7.18 -26.95
CA PHE A 128 -8.99 8.55 -27.34
C PHE A 128 -9.35 8.88 -28.78
N TRP A 129 -9.86 10.07 -29.03
CA TRP A 129 -10.10 10.59 -30.37
C TRP A 129 -9.30 11.86 -30.62
N GLY A 130 -8.61 11.93 -31.76
CA GLY A 130 -7.88 13.13 -32.17
C GLY A 130 -8.81 14.17 -32.81
N TYR A 131 -8.68 15.43 -32.42
CA TYR A 131 -9.43 16.58 -32.93
C TYR A 131 -8.49 17.72 -33.32
N ARG A 132 -8.86 18.52 -34.32
CA ARG A 132 -8.15 19.78 -34.61
C ARG A 132 -8.34 20.79 -33.50
N LEU A 133 -7.41 21.74 -33.39
CA LEU A 133 -7.45 22.78 -32.37
C LEU A 133 -8.69 23.68 -32.45
N ASN A 134 -9.30 23.84 -33.62
CA ASN A 134 -10.51 24.64 -33.83
C ASN A 134 -11.81 23.82 -33.77
N GLU A 135 -11.73 22.50 -33.55
CA GLU A 135 -12.90 21.60 -33.50
C GLU A 135 -13.27 21.19 -32.07
N TYR A 136 -12.31 21.21 -31.14
CA TYR A 136 -12.51 20.74 -29.78
C TYR A 136 -11.81 21.63 -28.76
N GLN A 137 -12.52 21.93 -27.68
CA GLN A 137 -11.97 22.63 -26.52
C GLN A 137 -11.33 21.58 -25.60
N PRO A 138 -10.03 21.68 -25.30
CA PRO A 138 -9.38 20.71 -24.42
C PRO A 138 -9.98 20.77 -23.01
N GLU A 139 -10.11 19.59 -22.42
CA GLU A 139 -10.58 19.34 -21.06
C GLU A 139 -9.49 18.64 -20.24
N VAL A 140 -9.61 18.73 -18.91
CA VAL A 140 -8.75 17.97 -18.00
C VAL A 140 -8.84 16.48 -18.36
N GLY A 141 -7.69 15.80 -18.46
CA GLY A 141 -7.56 14.39 -18.82
C GLY A 141 -7.26 14.12 -20.30
N ASP A 142 -7.29 15.14 -21.15
CA ASP A 142 -6.90 15.04 -22.57
C ASP A 142 -5.39 15.14 -22.77
N LEU A 143 -4.91 14.72 -23.94
CA LEU A 143 -3.55 15.05 -24.39
C LEU A 143 -3.58 16.19 -25.40
N VAL A 144 -2.69 17.15 -25.27
CA VAL A 144 -2.41 18.16 -26.30
C VAL A 144 -1.08 17.85 -26.97
N CYS A 145 -1.02 17.95 -28.29
CA CYS A 145 0.13 17.47 -29.06
C CYS A 145 0.67 18.51 -30.04
N TYR A 146 2.00 18.56 -30.17
CA TYR A 146 2.72 19.41 -31.12
C TYR A 146 3.74 18.63 -31.94
N VAL A 147 4.09 19.17 -33.11
CA VAL A 147 5.23 18.71 -33.91
C VAL A 147 6.49 19.49 -33.53
N ARG A 148 7.65 18.83 -33.53
CA ARG A 148 8.95 19.50 -33.30
C ARG A 148 9.49 20.10 -34.61
N GLU A 149 10.52 20.95 -34.52
CA GLU A 149 10.94 21.86 -35.61
C GLU A 149 11.01 21.18 -36.99
N ASP A 150 11.63 20.01 -37.08
CA ASP A 150 11.88 19.30 -38.35
C ASP A 150 10.60 18.86 -39.09
N ALA A 151 9.46 18.79 -38.38
CA ALA A 151 8.16 18.40 -38.92
C ALA A 151 7.20 19.59 -39.11
N VAL A 152 7.61 20.80 -38.72
CA VAL A 152 6.80 22.01 -38.91
C VAL A 152 6.64 22.29 -40.40
N GLY A 153 5.39 22.42 -40.86
CA GLY A 153 5.06 22.70 -42.26
C GLY A 153 4.94 21.46 -43.15
N THR A 154 5.35 20.28 -42.69
CA THR A 154 5.20 19.00 -43.42
C THR A 154 4.14 18.10 -42.80
N ILE A 155 4.07 18.05 -41.47
CA ILE A 155 3.07 17.29 -40.73
C ILE A 155 1.95 18.20 -40.21
N ASN A 156 0.71 17.80 -40.48
CA ASN A 156 -0.51 18.35 -39.91
C ASN A 156 -1.52 17.22 -39.67
N TYR A 157 -2.71 17.54 -39.18
CA TYR A 157 -3.76 16.56 -38.86
C TYR A 157 -4.10 15.61 -40.03
N ASP A 158 -4.06 16.10 -41.27
CA ASP A 158 -4.41 15.32 -42.47
C ASP A 158 -3.21 14.59 -43.09
N SER A 159 -1.99 15.02 -42.79
CA SER A 159 -0.75 14.45 -43.36
C SER A 159 0.06 13.59 -42.36
N VAL A 160 -0.49 13.30 -41.17
CA VAL A 160 0.20 12.47 -40.16
C VAL A 160 0.68 11.14 -40.75
N THR A 161 1.95 10.82 -40.56
CA THR A 161 2.56 9.54 -40.96
C THR A 161 2.81 8.66 -39.74
N ASN A 162 3.41 7.48 -39.91
CA ASN A 162 3.75 6.61 -38.77
C ASN A 162 4.92 7.13 -37.93
N ASP A 163 5.79 7.97 -38.50
CA ASP A 163 7.00 8.46 -37.83
C ASP A 163 7.24 9.92 -38.18
N TYR A 164 7.33 10.74 -37.13
CA TYR A 164 7.66 12.16 -37.19
C TYR A 164 7.95 12.68 -35.77
N PRO A 165 8.89 13.64 -35.62
CA PRO A 165 9.25 14.18 -34.33
C PRO A 165 8.09 15.01 -33.75
N SER A 166 7.59 14.55 -32.61
CA SER A 166 6.38 15.07 -31.98
C SER A 166 6.42 14.92 -30.47
N HIS A 167 5.48 15.57 -29.79
CA HIS A 167 5.34 15.54 -28.35
C HIS A 167 3.89 15.69 -27.92
N SER A 168 3.58 15.20 -26.73
CA SER A 168 2.26 15.27 -26.11
C SER A 168 2.40 15.56 -24.62
N ASP A 169 1.51 16.39 -24.10
CA ASP A 169 1.36 16.68 -22.68
C ASP A 169 -0.07 16.38 -22.22
N LEU A 170 -0.23 15.92 -20.98
CA LEU A 170 -1.53 15.67 -20.36
C LEU A 170 -2.10 16.95 -19.75
N VAL A 171 -3.32 17.32 -20.10
CA VAL A 171 -4.06 18.42 -19.47
C VAL A 171 -4.47 18.00 -18.06
N VAL A 172 -3.97 18.70 -17.04
CA VAL A 172 -4.22 18.38 -15.63
C VAL A 172 -5.07 19.41 -14.91
N GLU A 173 -5.11 20.64 -15.42
CA GLU A 173 -5.91 21.72 -14.86
C GLU A 173 -6.40 22.64 -15.97
N LYS A 174 -7.60 23.20 -15.81
CA LYS A 174 -8.15 24.24 -16.66
C LYS A 174 -8.75 25.33 -15.75
N THR A 175 -8.13 26.50 -15.75
CA THR A 175 -8.50 27.61 -14.87
C THR A 175 -8.49 28.91 -15.68
N GLY A 176 -9.66 29.54 -15.82
CA GLY A 176 -9.80 30.75 -16.65
C GLY A 176 -9.33 30.51 -18.09
N ASN A 177 -8.44 31.37 -18.58
CA ASN A 177 -7.85 31.30 -19.92
C ASN A 177 -6.53 30.52 -19.97
N THR A 178 -6.31 29.63 -19.00
CA THR A 178 -5.06 28.86 -18.89
C THR A 178 -5.33 27.37 -18.73
N LEU A 179 -4.60 26.55 -19.50
CA LEU A 179 -4.47 25.13 -19.27
C LEU A 179 -3.13 24.84 -18.62
N LYS A 180 -3.11 23.99 -17.60
CA LYS A 180 -1.86 23.39 -17.13
C LYS A 180 -1.72 22.00 -17.70
N VAL A 181 -0.58 21.73 -18.29
CA VAL A 181 -0.27 20.44 -18.93
C VAL A 181 1.03 19.87 -18.39
N ILE A 182 1.10 18.55 -18.21
CA ILE A 182 2.30 17.85 -17.75
C ILE A 182 2.86 16.96 -18.85
N GLY A 183 4.16 17.10 -19.12
CA GLY A 183 4.92 16.25 -20.03
C GLY A 183 6.24 15.78 -19.43
N GLY A 184 6.72 14.64 -19.91
CA GLY A 184 8.05 14.12 -19.57
C GLY A 184 9.10 14.59 -20.57
N ASN A 185 10.37 14.66 -20.16
CA ASN A 185 11.50 15.12 -20.98
C ASN A 185 11.23 16.49 -21.65
N VAL A 186 10.63 17.40 -20.90
CA VAL A 186 10.49 18.82 -21.26
C VAL A 186 11.48 19.58 -20.40
N GLU A 187 12.48 20.22 -21.02
CA GLU A 187 13.63 20.78 -20.30
C GLU A 187 14.27 19.72 -19.37
N ASP A 188 14.48 18.52 -19.94
CA ASP A 188 15.11 17.36 -19.31
C ASP A 188 14.48 16.90 -17.98
N SER A 189 13.18 17.18 -17.78
CA SER A 189 12.44 16.84 -16.56
C SER A 189 10.98 16.44 -16.85
N VAL A 190 10.24 16.06 -15.80
CA VAL A 190 8.77 16.08 -15.85
C VAL A 190 8.33 17.51 -15.50
N THR A 191 7.73 18.19 -16.48
CA THR A 191 7.49 19.64 -16.39
C THR A 191 6.02 19.95 -16.59
N MET A 192 5.49 20.82 -15.73
CA MET A 192 4.20 21.48 -15.92
C MET A 192 4.39 22.74 -16.78
N LYS A 193 3.56 22.89 -17.81
CA LYS A 193 3.50 24.09 -18.67
C LYS A 193 2.13 24.73 -18.59
N HIS A 194 2.11 26.06 -18.63
CA HIS A 194 0.89 26.84 -18.76
C HIS A 194 0.68 27.21 -20.23
N LEU A 195 -0.47 26.87 -20.78
CA LEU A 195 -0.85 27.15 -22.17
C LEU A 195 -2.02 28.14 -22.22
N GLU A 196 -1.95 29.08 -23.15
CA GLU A 196 -3.00 30.06 -23.41
C GLU A 196 -4.20 29.41 -24.16
N ILE A 197 -5.41 29.62 -23.66
CA ILE A 197 -6.68 29.36 -24.36
C ILE A 197 -7.48 30.66 -24.55
N ASP A 198 -8.27 30.73 -25.61
CA ASP A 198 -9.14 31.89 -25.85
C ASP A 198 -10.38 31.89 -24.94
N ASN A 199 -11.18 32.96 -25.01
CA ASN A 199 -12.42 33.10 -24.23
C ASN A 199 -13.50 32.06 -24.62
N ASN A 200 -13.34 31.40 -25.77
CA ASN A 200 -14.20 30.32 -26.21
C ASN A 200 -13.64 28.94 -25.80
N GLY A 201 -12.52 28.90 -25.07
CA GLY A 201 -11.91 27.69 -24.53
C GLY A 201 -11.01 26.91 -25.50
N TYR A 202 -10.70 27.46 -26.68
CA TYR A 202 -9.82 26.81 -27.67
C TYR A 202 -8.35 27.09 -27.41
N LEU A 203 -7.48 26.10 -27.66
CA LEU A 203 -6.03 26.22 -27.53
C LEU A 203 -5.47 27.23 -28.55
N THR A 204 -4.91 28.32 -28.06
CA THR A 204 -4.33 29.40 -28.88
C THR A 204 -2.86 29.68 -28.58
N ASP A 205 -2.28 28.96 -27.62
CA ASP A 205 -0.86 29.01 -27.30
C ASP A 205 0.02 28.85 -28.56
N LYS A 206 1.03 29.71 -28.67
CA LYS A 206 1.98 29.73 -29.81
C LYS A 206 3.40 29.36 -29.41
N SER A 207 3.60 28.85 -28.20
CA SER A 207 4.93 28.48 -27.72
C SER A 207 5.48 27.22 -28.40
N LYS A 208 4.60 26.41 -29.01
CA LYS A 208 4.94 25.23 -29.82
C LYS A 208 4.00 25.15 -31.03
N ALA A 209 4.35 24.31 -32.00
CA ALA A 209 3.51 24.01 -33.16
C ALA A 209 2.42 22.98 -32.81
N TRP A 210 1.54 23.34 -31.87
CA TRP A 210 0.37 22.53 -31.48
C TRP A 210 -0.52 22.28 -32.70
N PHE A 211 -1.05 21.06 -32.84
CA PHE A 211 -1.85 20.71 -34.03
C PHE A 211 -3.02 19.76 -33.77
N VAL A 212 -3.04 19.02 -32.66
CA VAL A 212 -4.10 18.05 -32.35
C VAL A 212 -4.32 17.91 -30.85
N ILE A 213 -5.58 17.67 -30.46
CA ILE A 213 -6.01 17.33 -29.09
C ILE A 213 -6.54 15.90 -29.10
N LEU A 214 -6.05 15.05 -28.21
CA LEU A 214 -6.56 13.69 -28.03
C LEU A 214 -7.57 13.69 -26.87
N LYS A 215 -8.85 13.75 -27.22
CA LYS A 215 -9.97 13.71 -26.28
C LYS A 215 -10.02 12.37 -25.57
N ASN A 216 -9.99 12.38 -24.24
CA ASN A 216 -10.21 11.20 -23.40
C ASN A 216 -11.71 10.83 -23.37
N ARG A 217 -12.03 9.59 -23.72
CA ARG A 217 -13.41 9.07 -23.85
C ARG A 217 -13.73 7.95 -22.86
N LEU A 218 -12.87 7.70 -21.88
CA LEU A 218 -13.05 6.60 -20.94
C LEU A 218 -14.25 6.89 -20.02
N LYS A 219 -15.17 5.93 -19.93
CA LYS A 219 -16.37 6.07 -19.09
C LYS A 219 -16.01 5.92 -17.62
N GLU A 220 -16.62 6.75 -16.77
CA GLU A 220 -16.57 6.58 -15.32
C GLU A 220 -17.42 5.37 -14.92
N SER A 221 -16.79 4.31 -14.45
CA SER A 221 -17.51 3.12 -13.97
C SER A 221 -18.06 3.39 -12.56
N VAL A 222 -19.35 3.72 -12.47
CA VAL A 222 -20.11 3.68 -11.20
C VAL A 222 -20.51 2.23 -10.95
N ILE A 223 -20.06 1.64 -9.85
CA ILE A 223 -20.61 0.38 -9.33
C ILE A 223 -21.49 0.75 -8.13
N VAL A 224 -22.79 0.52 -8.28
CA VAL A 224 -23.78 0.54 -7.19
C VAL A 224 -23.87 -0.89 -6.66
N ASP A 225 -23.68 -1.07 -5.35
CA ASP A 225 -24.28 -2.22 -4.65
C ASP A 225 -24.68 -1.82 -3.22
N ASP A 226 -25.80 -2.40 -2.80
CA ASP A 226 -26.66 -2.10 -1.68
C ASP A 226 -26.15 -2.77 -0.39
N THR A 227 -26.67 -2.34 0.76
CA THR A 227 -26.35 -2.73 2.16
C THR A 227 -25.31 -1.89 2.92
N MET A 228 -25.86 -1.11 3.87
CA MET A 228 -25.14 -0.42 4.94
C MET A 228 -24.62 -1.42 5.98
N ASN A 229 -23.29 -1.53 6.07
CA ASN A 229 -22.58 -1.61 7.34
C ASN A 229 -21.49 -0.54 7.25
N VAL A 230 -21.43 0.37 8.23
CA VAL A 230 -20.38 1.40 8.28
C VAL A 230 -19.08 0.71 8.70
N THR A 231 -18.46 0.02 7.75
CA THR A 231 -17.14 -0.56 7.87
C THR A 231 -16.15 0.58 7.79
N VAL A 232 -15.37 0.81 8.85
CA VAL A 232 -14.24 1.74 8.80
C VAL A 232 -13.33 1.27 7.66
N LYS A 233 -13.27 2.03 6.56
CA LYS A 233 -12.41 1.69 5.42
C LYS A 233 -10.97 1.72 5.92
N ARG A 234 -10.23 0.61 5.78
CA ARG A 234 -8.81 0.56 6.15
C ARG A 234 -7.95 0.75 4.92
N TYR A 235 -6.87 1.49 5.11
CA TYR A 235 -5.89 1.78 4.08
C TYR A 235 -4.52 1.47 4.63
N VAL A 236 -3.64 1.07 3.72
CA VAL A 236 -2.26 0.78 4.05
C VAL A 236 -1.41 1.94 3.55
N VAL A 237 -0.54 2.47 4.40
CA VAL A 237 0.43 3.47 3.98
C VAL A 237 1.37 2.83 2.96
N THR A 238 1.97 3.59 2.07
CA THR A 238 2.81 3.06 0.99
C THR A 238 4.12 3.83 0.87
N GLY A 239 4.24 4.92 1.62
CA GLY A 239 5.43 5.76 1.73
C GLY A 239 6.09 5.64 3.09
N ASP A 240 7.39 5.91 3.13
CA ASP A 240 8.23 5.73 4.32
C ASP A 240 8.51 7.10 4.99
N GLY A 241 8.09 7.29 6.24
CA GLY A 241 8.23 8.56 6.96
C GLY A 241 7.22 9.67 6.59
N VAL A 242 6.03 9.31 6.12
CA VAL A 242 4.91 10.19 5.80
C VAL A 242 4.40 10.92 7.04
N ARG A 243 4.47 12.26 7.05
CA ARG A 243 4.06 13.04 8.24
C ARG A 243 2.55 13.03 8.47
N LEU A 244 2.12 12.63 9.68
CA LEU A 244 0.78 12.85 10.23
C LEU A 244 0.72 14.24 10.84
N ARG A 245 -0.33 15.01 10.55
CA ARG A 245 -0.39 16.45 10.84
C ARG A 245 -1.71 16.87 11.46
N SER A 246 -1.71 17.96 12.23
CA SER A 246 -2.93 18.45 12.88
C SER A 246 -3.93 19.10 11.92
N TYR A 247 -3.45 19.58 10.77
CA TYR A 247 -4.25 20.11 9.66
C TYR A 247 -3.57 19.82 8.31
N PRO A 248 -4.31 19.81 7.18
CA PRO A 248 -3.83 19.30 5.89
C PRO A 248 -2.89 20.29 5.15
N ALA A 249 -1.73 20.61 5.73
CA ALA A 249 -0.74 21.52 5.14
C ALA A 249 0.71 21.11 5.46
N LYS A 250 1.69 21.50 4.65
CA LYS A 250 3.11 21.09 4.81
C LYS A 250 3.96 22.07 5.65
N GLU A 251 3.49 22.47 6.83
CA GLU A 251 4.23 23.37 7.73
C GLU A 251 5.07 22.60 8.76
N LYS A 252 6.23 23.12 9.19
CA LYS A 252 7.15 22.40 10.10
C LYS A 252 6.59 22.20 11.51
N ASN A 253 5.75 23.13 11.96
CA ASN A 253 5.15 23.23 13.29
C ASN A 253 3.82 22.45 13.45
N ASN A 254 3.32 21.79 12.39
CA ASN A 254 2.04 21.06 12.44
C ASN A 254 2.16 19.53 12.44
N ILE A 255 3.39 19.01 12.50
CA ILE A 255 3.67 17.59 12.47
C ILE A 255 3.31 16.99 13.83
N ILE A 256 2.38 16.03 13.82
CA ILE A 256 2.01 15.21 14.99
C ILE A 256 2.90 13.98 15.07
N ASP A 257 3.12 13.31 13.92
CA ASP A 257 3.84 12.04 13.85
C ASP A 257 4.38 11.73 12.45
N SER A 258 4.98 10.56 12.27
CA SER A 258 5.49 10.06 10.99
C SER A 258 5.17 8.58 10.82
N LEU A 259 4.50 8.26 9.72
CA LEU A 259 4.06 6.92 9.37
C LEU A 259 4.93 6.35 8.28
N PHE A 260 5.21 5.05 8.33
CA PHE A 260 6.13 4.37 7.46
C PHE A 260 5.39 3.43 6.51
N LYS A 261 6.13 2.88 5.55
CA LYS A 261 5.54 2.02 4.53
C LYS A 261 5.28 0.65 5.13
N GLY A 262 4.08 0.13 5.21
CA GLY A 262 2.76 0.67 5.11
C GLY A 262 1.90 0.65 6.37
N ASP A 263 2.19 1.49 7.35
CA ASP A 263 1.32 1.73 8.52
C ASP A 263 -0.17 1.61 8.17
N GLU A 264 -0.92 0.80 8.92
CA GLU A 264 -2.36 0.71 8.70
C GLU A 264 -3.06 1.88 9.37
N VAL A 265 -3.96 2.52 8.63
CA VAL A 265 -4.72 3.67 9.13
C VAL A 265 -6.21 3.50 8.89
N GLY A 266 -7.00 3.88 9.90
CA GLY A 266 -8.45 3.94 9.77
C GLY A 266 -8.86 5.20 9.03
N TYR A 267 -9.46 5.06 7.84
CA TYR A 267 -9.88 6.19 7.02
C TYR A 267 -11.17 6.81 7.57
N MET A 268 -11.15 8.13 7.76
CA MET A 268 -12.31 8.88 8.23
C MET A 268 -12.93 9.72 7.12
N GLN A 269 -12.14 10.61 6.52
CA GLN A 269 -12.62 11.52 5.48
C GLN A 269 -11.45 12.02 4.63
N LEU A 270 -11.76 12.49 3.43
CA LEU A 270 -10.85 13.29 2.63
C LEU A 270 -11.00 14.77 3.00
N SER A 271 -9.94 15.51 2.73
CA SER A 271 -9.96 16.96 2.64
C SER A 271 -10.67 17.34 1.34
N GLU A 272 -11.16 18.57 1.24
CA GLU A 272 -11.84 19.05 0.02
C GLU A 272 -10.92 18.95 -1.22
N ASP A 273 -9.60 19.10 -1.02
CA ASP A 273 -8.58 18.97 -2.07
C ASP A 273 -8.13 17.52 -2.32
N ILE A 274 -8.66 16.56 -1.55
CA ILE A 274 -8.37 15.11 -1.57
C ILE A 274 -6.90 14.72 -1.42
N LEU A 275 -5.99 15.68 -1.24
CA LEU A 275 -4.55 15.48 -1.07
C LEU A 275 -4.25 14.92 0.31
N TRP A 276 -5.13 15.17 1.26
CA TRP A 276 -5.02 14.69 2.62
C TRP A 276 -6.18 13.80 2.97
N SER A 277 -5.84 12.65 3.54
CA SER A 277 -6.79 11.79 4.21
C SER A 277 -6.68 12.05 5.70
N LYS A 278 -7.83 12.35 6.31
CA LYS A 278 -7.96 12.34 7.76
C LYS A 278 -8.05 10.88 8.17
N VAL A 279 -7.10 10.48 9.00
CA VAL A 279 -6.95 9.09 9.38
C VAL A 279 -6.74 8.98 10.89
N THR A 280 -7.06 7.81 11.41
CA THR A 280 -6.71 7.38 12.76
C THR A 280 -5.50 6.46 12.67
N TYR A 281 -4.51 6.73 13.50
CA TYR A 281 -3.31 5.94 13.65
C TYR A 281 -2.98 5.85 15.14
N GLN A 282 -3.08 4.65 15.73
CA GLN A 282 -3.09 4.44 17.18
C GLN A 282 -4.16 5.32 17.86
N ASP A 283 -3.84 5.98 18.97
CA ASP A 283 -4.70 6.93 19.70
C ASP A 283 -4.65 8.37 19.15
N LYS A 284 -4.00 8.59 17.99
CA LYS A 284 -3.86 9.90 17.34
C LYS A 284 -4.75 10.01 16.10
N THR A 285 -5.37 11.18 15.94
CA THR A 285 -6.11 11.54 14.73
C THR A 285 -5.41 12.69 14.04
N GLY A 286 -5.19 12.58 12.73
CA GLY A 286 -4.50 13.60 11.96
C GLY A 286 -4.70 13.46 10.47
N TRP A 287 -4.15 14.42 9.74
CA TRP A 287 -4.14 14.49 8.30
C TRP A 287 -2.81 13.96 7.78
N MET A 288 -2.87 13.02 6.86
CA MET A 288 -1.68 12.58 6.14
C MET A 288 -1.94 12.59 4.65
N SER A 289 -0.86 12.64 3.88
CA SER A 289 -0.94 12.70 2.44
C SER A 289 -1.62 11.44 1.89
N ASN A 290 -2.83 11.62 1.34
CA ASN A 290 -3.69 10.57 0.79
C ASN A 290 -2.99 9.78 -0.33
N LEU A 291 -2.02 10.41 -1.00
CA LEU A 291 -1.08 9.81 -1.93
C LEU A 291 -0.48 8.49 -1.45
N TYR A 292 -0.22 8.40 -0.16
CA TYR A 292 0.44 7.24 0.41
C TYR A 292 -0.54 6.20 0.91
N LEU A 293 -1.84 6.32 0.68
CA LEU A 293 -2.83 5.37 1.16
C LEU A 293 -3.38 4.50 0.03
N LYS A 294 -3.30 3.18 0.19
CA LYS A 294 -3.92 2.21 -0.73
C LYS A 294 -5.08 1.48 -0.05
N PRO A 295 -6.27 1.40 -0.68
CA PRO A 295 -7.40 0.64 -0.15
C PRO A 295 -7.10 -0.86 -0.21
N ILE A 296 -7.45 -1.54 0.87
CA ILE A 296 -7.38 -2.99 1.00
C ILE A 296 -8.64 -3.57 0.34
N THR A 297 -8.54 -4.36 -0.75
CA THR A 297 -9.70 -4.96 -1.47
C THR A 297 -9.90 -6.44 -1.10
N ALA A 298 -11.15 -6.90 -1.03
CA ALA A 298 -11.50 -8.25 -0.58
C ALA A 298 -10.99 -9.38 -1.50
N GLU A 299 -10.96 -9.18 -2.83
CA GLU A 299 -10.51 -10.21 -3.80
C GLU A 299 -8.98 -10.42 -3.76
N THR A 300 -8.21 -9.33 -3.63
CA THR A 300 -6.74 -9.43 -3.48
C THR A 300 -6.38 -10.00 -2.11
N LEU A 301 -7.12 -9.63 -1.06
CA LEU A 301 -6.96 -10.22 0.27
C LEU A 301 -7.26 -11.73 0.24
N GLY A 302 -8.35 -12.13 -0.41
CA GLY A 302 -8.73 -13.54 -0.60
C GLY A 302 -7.64 -14.36 -1.29
N ASN A 303 -7.12 -13.89 -2.43
CA ASN A 303 -6.03 -14.58 -3.14
C ASN A 303 -4.74 -14.67 -2.32
N ASN A 304 -4.40 -13.64 -1.53
CA ASN A 304 -3.23 -13.67 -0.65
C ASN A 304 -3.43 -14.66 0.51
N ILE A 305 -4.61 -14.68 1.10
CA ILE A 305 -4.99 -15.64 2.15
C ILE A 305 -4.83 -17.06 1.61
N ASP A 306 -5.43 -17.38 0.46
CA ASP A 306 -5.39 -18.73 -0.10
C ASP A 306 -3.97 -19.22 -0.39
N ASN A 307 -3.10 -18.35 -0.90
CA ASN A 307 -1.70 -18.68 -1.12
C ASN A 307 -0.93 -18.93 0.20
N ILE A 308 -1.21 -18.17 1.26
CA ILE A 308 -0.62 -18.42 2.58
C ILE A 308 -1.12 -19.76 3.15
N LEU A 309 -2.41 -20.05 3.00
CA LEU A 309 -3.00 -21.33 3.43
C LEU A 309 -2.37 -22.53 2.68
N ASP A 310 -2.03 -22.37 1.40
CA ASP A 310 -1.32 -23.37 0.60
C ASP A 310 0.12 -23.61 1.09
N ILE A 311 0.86 -22.55 1.41
CA ILE A 311 2.21 -22.64 2.01
C ILE A 311 2.17 -23.48 3.30
N VAL A 312 1.19 -23.22 4.16
CA VAL A 312 1.00 -23.98 5.42
C VAL A 312 0.67 -25.45 5.13
N SER A 313 -0.25 -25.71 4.21
CA SER A 313 -0.70 -27.07 3.87
C SER A 313 0.40 -27.94 3.27
N LYS A 314 1.47 -27.33 2.73
CA LYS A 314 2.66 -28.01 2.19
C LYS A 314 3.84 -28.06 3.18
N SER A 315 3.69 -27.49 4.37
CA SER A 315 4.77 -27.42 5.36
C SER A 315 4.90 -28.72 6.15
N THR A 316 6.13 -29.12 6.48
CA THR A 316 6.43 -30.39 7.17
C THR A 316 5.88 -30.42 8.60
N ILE A 317 5.80 -29.26 9.26
CA ILE A 317 5.31 -29.13 10.64
C ILE A 317 3.88 -29.67 10.85
N ILE A 318 3.04 -29.70 9.82
CA ILE A 318 1.66 -30.21 9.94
C ILE A 318 1.61 -31.70 10.30
N ASN A 319 2.71 -32.42 10.07
CA ASN A 319 2.83 -33.84 10.41
C ASN A 319 3.45 -34.08 11.79
N TYR A 320 3.99 -33.04 12.43
CA TYR A 320 4.61 -33.14 13.74
C TYR A 320 3.59 -33.52 14.82
N SER A 321 3.99 -34.45 15.69
CA SER A 321 3.19 -34.86 16.85
C SER A 321 3.80 -34.24 18.10
N TRP A 322 3.10 -33.25 18.66
CA TRP A 322 3.50 -32.53 19.87
C TRP A 322 3.44 -33.45 21.09
N LYS A 323 4.44 -33.32 21.97
CA LYS A 323 4.63 -34.22 23.12
C LYS A 323 3.42 -34.18 24.06
N ASN A 324 2.81 -35.33 24.27
CA ASN A 324 1.61 -35.50 25.11
C ASN A 324 0.41 -34.63 24.68
N ARG A 325 0.34 -34.28 23.40
CA ARG A 325 -0.74 -33.48 22.80
C ARG A 325 -1.21 -34.02 21.45
N GLY A 326 -0.34 -34.69 20.70
CA GLY A 326 -0.64 -35.28 19.39
C GLY A 326 -0.45 -34.29 18.25
N LYS A 327 -1.08 -34.57 17.10
CA LYS A 327 -1.04 -33.67 15.94
C LYS A 327 -1.93 -32.46 16.16
N ALA A 328 -1.41 -31.28 15.83
CA ALA A 328 -2.19 -30.06 15.88
C ALA A 328 -3.23 -30.01 14.73
N PRO A 329 -4.36 -29.32 14.91
CA PRO A 329 -5.33 -29.07 13.84
C PRO A 329 -4.72 -28.27 12.68
N LEU A 330 -5.12 -28.53 11.43
CA LEU A 330 -4.62 -27.74 10.29
C LEU A 330 -5.02 -26.26 10.40
N GLY A 331 -6.25 -25.99 10.87
CA GLY A 331 -6.74 -24.63 11.09
C GLY A 331 -5.92 -23.83 12.09
N TYR A 332 -5.28 -24.50 13.06
CA TYR A 332 -4.39 -23.87 14.02
C TYR A 332 -3.15 -23.30 13.33
N TYR A 333 -2.45 -24.10 12.52
CA TYR A 333 -1.29 -23.61 11.77
C TYR A 333 -1.67 -22.52 10.77
N GLN A 334 -2.79 -22.71 10.06
CA GLN A 334 -3.30 -21.75 9.08
C GLN A 334 -3.62 -20.40 9.73
N GLY A 335 -4.36 -20.41 10.84
CA GLY A 335 -4.70 -19.20 11.58
C GLY A 335 -3.48 -18.51 12.17
N MET A 336 -2.55 -19.26 12.75
CA MET A 336 -1.28 -18.72 13.28
C MET A 336 -0.43 -18.09 12.17
N ALA A 337 -0.36 -18.71 10.99
CA ALA A 337 0.36 -18.16 9.84
C ALA A 337 -0.27 -16.88 9.29
N LEU A 338 -1.61 -16.80 9.20
CA LEU A 338 -2.31 -15.57 8.81
C LEU A 338 -2.11 -14.45 9.83
N MET A 339 -2.16 -14.77 11.13
CA MET A 339 -1.88 -13.79 12.18
C MET A 339 -0.42 -13.31 12.15
N PHE A 340 0.53 -14.21 11.90
CA PHE A 340 1.92 -13.83 11.65
C PHE A 340 2.02 -12.91 10.44
N ALA A 341 1.40 -13.27 9.32
CA ALA A 341 1.44 -12.51 8.09
C ALA A 341 0.85 -11.09 8.27
N ARG A 342 -0.27 -10.97 8.99
CA ARG A 342 -0.89 -9.69 9.36
C ARG A 342 0.05 -8.86 10.24
N LEU A 343 0.63 -9.44 11.28
CA LEU A 343 1.54 -8.73 12.18
C LEU A 343 2.89 -8.41 11.53
N TYR A 344 3.36 -9.22 10.59
CA TYR A 344 4.58 -8.95 9.81
C TYR A 344 4.38 -7.79 8.85
N CYS A 345 3.25 -7.75 8.15
CA CYS A 345 2.82 -6.57 7.41
C CYS A 345 2.84 -5.34 8.33
N ARG A 346 2.08 -5.39 9.45
CA ARG A 346 2.05 -4.30 10.45
C ARG A 346 3.42 -3.90 11.00
N LEU A 347 4.36 -4.83 11.15
CA LEU A 347 5.74 -4.54 11.56
C LEU A 347 6.48 -3.70 10.51
N LYS A 348 6.48 -4.15 9.24
CA LYS A 348 7.09 -3.40 8.12
C LYS A 348 6.54 -1.99 8.06
N ASN A 349 5.26 -1.92 8.39
CA ASN A 349 4.42 -0.76 8.35
C ASN A 349 4.75 0.26 9.45
N GLY A 350 5.24 -0.16 10.62
CA GLY A 350 5.61 0.75 11.71
C GLY A 350 4.72 0.62 12.95
N ASP A 351 3.82 -0.37 12.99
CA ASP A 351 2.88 -0.61 14.08
C ASP A 351 3.57 -0.91 15.41
N GLU A 352 3.20 -0.20 16.48
CA GLU A 352 3.85 -0.32 17.79
C GLU A 352 3.56 -1.65 18.50
N ILE A 353 2.41 -2.29 18.25
CA ILE A 353 2.13 -3.62 18.80
C ILE A 353 3.04 -4.64 18.12
N ALA A 354 3.17 -4.58 16.80
CA ALA A 354 4.07 -5.46 16.07
C ALA A 354 5.54 -5.22 16.43
N LYS A 355 5.97 -3.96 16.62
CA LYS A 355 7.31 -3.63 17.13
C LYS A 355 7.56 -4.16 18.53
N GLU A 356 6.59 -4.07 19.43
CA GLU A 356 6.72 -4.64 20.78
C GLU A 356 6.91 -6.16 20.73
N ILE A 357 6.20 -6.84 19.83
CA ILE A 357 6.37 -8.28 19.61
C ILE A 357 7.78 -8.58 19.04
N ALA A 358 8.24 -7.73 18.12
CA ALA A 358 9.49 -7.86 17.38
C ALA A 358 10.73 -7.27 18.07
N LYS A 359 10.61 -6.75 19.30
CA LYS A 359 11.74 -6.14 20.02
C LYS A 359 12.79 -7.19 20.38
N PRO A 360 14.09 -6.81 20.54
CA PRO A 360 15.14 -7.72 20.97
C PRO A 360 14.76 -8.47 22.25
N ALA A 361 15.28 -9.69 22.43
CA ALA A 361 15.19 -10.38 23.70
C ALA A 361 15.74 -9.49 24.82
N GLY A 362 14.94 -9.28 25.87
CA GLY A 362 15.32 -8.43 26.98
C GLY A 362 16.28 -9.12 27.95
N ASP A 363 17.15 -8.36 28.60
CA ASP A 363 18.16 -8.89 29.55
C ASP A 363 17.60 -9.61 30.78
N ASN A 364 16.28 -9.51 31.03
CA ASN A 364 15.63 -10.14 32.16
C ASN A 364 14.71 -11.29 31.73
N PRO A 365 15.14 -12.55 31.86
CA PRO A 365 14.38 -13.71 31.43
C PRO A 365 13.07 -13.89 32.20
N LYS A 366 12.83 -13.19 33.32
CA LYS A 366 11.53 -13.20 34.02
C LYS A 366 10.48 -12.27 33.40
N LYS A 367 10.92 -11.32 32.56
CA LYS A 367 10.08 -10.29 31.94
C LYS A 367 9.91 -10.49 30.43
N ASP A 368 10.51 -11.53 29.88
CA ASP A 368 10.55 -11.76 28.44
C ASP A 368 10.64 -13.27 28.21
N SER A 369 9.66 -13.81 27.48
CA SER A 369 9.58 -15.25 27.20
C SER A 369 10.62 -15.74 26.19
N LEU A 370 11.10 -14.90 25.27
CA LEU A 370 12.17 -15.29 24.34
C LEU A 370 13.51 -15.32 25.08
N ALA A 371 13.80 -14.32 25.92
CA ALA A 371 14.97 -14.33 26.78
C ALA A 371 14.95 -15.48 27.79
N TYR A 372 13.76 -15.89 28.25
CA TYR A 372 13.63 -17.09 29.09
C TYR A 372 14.03 -18.37 28.33
N TYR A 373 13.82 -18.42 27.02
CA TYR A 373 14.05 -19.56 26.13
C TYR A 373 15.30 -19.41 25.24
N ASP A 374 16.22 -18.52 25.62
CA ASP A 374 17.33 -18.09 24.78
C ASP A 374 18.20 -19.28 24.30
N GLU A 375 18.58 -20.17 25.22
CA GLU A 375 19.34 -21.39 24.91
C GLU A 375 18.64 -22.29 23.88
N GLU A 376 17.32 -22.46 23.98
CA GLU A 376 16.55 -23.28 23.04
C GLU A 376 16.52 -22.65 21.64
N PHE A 377 16.43 -21.32 21.54
CA PHE A 377 16.49 -20.61 20.27
C PHE A 377 17.90 -20.62 19.66
N GLU A 378 18.93 -20.35 20.47
CA GLU A 378 20.34 -20.37 20.05
C GLU A 378 20.73 -21.76 19.50
N SER A 379 20.28 -22.83 20.16
CA SER A 379 20.54 -24.21 19.71
C SER A 379 19.97 -24.54 18.32
N LEU A 380 19.00 -23.75 17.85
CA LEU A 380 18.36 -23.87 16.54
C LEU A 380 18.84 -22.81 15.53
N GLY A 381 19.81 -21.97 15.91
CA GLY A 381 20.33 -20.88 15.08
C GLY A 381 19.34 -19.73 14.91
N MET A 382 18.43 -19.53 15.87
CA MET A 382 17.42 -18.48 15.85
C MET A 382 17.85 -17.32 16.76
N ASP A 383 18.49 -16.31 16.17
CA ASP A 383 18.96 -15.11 16.89
C ASP A 383 17.79 -14.17 17.25
N ASN A 384 17.77 -13.68 18.49
CA ASN A 384 16.77 -12.74 19.00
C ASN A 384 17.38 -11.43 19.55
N ASP A 385 18.66 -11.17 19.35
CA ASP A 385 19.38 -10.00 19.87
C ASP A 385 19.04 -8.70 19.12
N SER A 386 18.45 -8.82 17.94
CA SER A 386 18.12 -7.69 17.08
C SER A 386 16.61 -7.55 16.91
N ALA A 387 16.11 -6.31 16.89
CA ALA A 387 14.71 -6.07 16.61
C ALA A 387 14.39 -6.42 15.15
N GLY A 388 13.22 -7.01 14.89
CA GLY A 388 12.73 -7.14 13.52
C GLY A 388 11.99 -8.43 13.19
N SER A 389 12.02 -8.77 11.91
CA SER A 389 11.23 -9.85 11.32
C SER A 389 11.56 -11.22 11.91
N ASP A 390 12.83 -11.46 12.25
CA ASP A 390 13.31 -12.71 12.83
C ASP A 390 12.73 -12.90 14.24
N THR A 391 12.88 -11.91 15.13
CA THR A 391 12.31 -11.99 16.49
C THR A 391 10.78 -12.07 16.50
N LEU A 392 10.10 -11.39 15.56
CA LEU A 392 8.67 -11.57 15.36
C LEU A 392 8.32 -13.02 15.00
N ARG A 393 9.03 -13.62 14.03
CA ARG A 393 8.83 -15.03 13.65
C ARG A 393 9.12 -15.97 14.82
N HIS A 394 10.21 -15.76 15.55
CA HIS A 394 10.60 -16.59 16.68
C HIS A 394 9.58 -16.52 17.83
N CYS A 395 8.97 -15.35 18.08
CA CYS A 395 7.81 -15.25 18.97
C CYS A 395 6.67 -16.16 18.53
N PHE A 396 6.33 -16.15 17.24
CA PHE A 396 5.30 -17.05 16.68
C PHE A 396 5.69 -18.54 16.74
N VAL A 397 6.97 -18.87 16.56
CA VAL A 397 7.50 -20.24 16.75
C VAL A 397 7.22 -20.71 18.18
N MET A 398 7.52 -19.89 19.18
CA MET A 398 7.24 -20.22 20.59
C MET A 398 5.74 -20.33 20.85
N MET A 399 4.94 -19.41 20.31
CA MET A 399 3.49 -19.43 20.46
C MET A 399 2.85 -20.67 19.86
N LEU A 400 3.35 -21.17 18.73
CA LEU A 400 2.88 -22.43 18.13
C LEU A 400 3.02 -23.60 19.11
N GLY A 401 4.12 -23.67 19.86
CA GLY A 401 4.31 -24.63 20.93
C GLY A 401 3.44 -24.35 22.16
N LEU A 402 3.30 -23.08 22.56
CA LEU A 402 2.49 -22.68 23.71
C LEU A 402 1.02 -23.07 23.51
N GLY A 403 0.41 -22.71 22.38
CA GLY A 403 -1.00 -23.04 22.12
C GLY A 403 -1.25 -24.54 22.08
N MET A 404 -0.26 -25.36 21.68
CA MET A 404 -0.36 -26.81 21.81
C MET A 404 -0.31 -27.28 23.27
N ARG A 405 0.51 -26.64 24.11
CA ARG A 405 0.57 -26.96 25.55
C ARG A 405 -0.71 -26.56 26.27
N GLU A 406 -1.27 -25.41 25.95
CA GLU A 406 -2.42 -24.82 26.64
C GLU A 406 -3.77 -25.39 26.20
N SER A 407 -3.97 -25.59 24.89
CA SER A 407 -5.30 -25.92 24.35
C SER A 407 -5.31 -27.01 23.29
N SER A 408 -4.15 -27.62 23.00
CA SER A 408 -3.96 -28.49 21.82
C SER A 408 -4.34 -27.78 20.51
N GLY A 409 -4.09 -26.47 20.43
CA GLY A 409 -4.38 -25.65 19.26
C GLY A 409 -5.87 -25.34 19.05
N ARG A 410 -6.70 -25.46 20.10
CA ARG A 410 -8.15 -25.21 20.01
C ARG A 410 -8.47 -23.83 20.57
N HIS A 411 -9.06 -22.97 19.73
CA HIS A 411 -9.37 -21.61 20.15
C HIS A 411 -10.52 -21.51 21.16
N CYS A 412 -11.46 -22.44 21.16
CA CYS A 412 -12.68 -22.35 21.94
C CYS A 412 -12.58 -22.91 23.37
N VAL A 413 -11.37 -23.19 23.88
CA VAL A 413 -11.18 -23.83 25.18
C VAL A 413 -11.51 -22.86 26.33
N GLY A 414 -12.32 -23.31 27.27
CA GLY A 414 -12.64 -22.56 28.50
C GLY A 414 -11.53 -22.68 29.53
N ARG A 415 -11.76 -22.18 30.74
CA ARG A 415 -10.81 -22.36 31.86
C ARG A 415 -10.57 -23.83 32.13
N ASP A 416 -9.42 -24.14 32.72
CA ASP A 416 -9.23 -25.42 33.38
C ASP A 416 -10.28 -25.60 34.49
N THR A 417 -11.17 -26.58 34.31
CA THR A 417 -12.24 -26.88 35.27
C THR A 417 -11.73 -27.48 36.58
N THR A 418 -10.47 -27.91 36.61
CA THR A 418 -9.80 -28.42 37.82
C THR A 418 -9.20 -27.30 38.68
N ALA A 419 -9.06 -26.08 38.15
CA ALA A 419 -8.74 -24.90 38.93
C ALA A 419 -10.01 -24.31 39.58
N GLU A 420 -9.90 -23.69 40.75
CA GLU A 420 -11.06 -23.07 41.44
C GLU A 420 -11.34 -21.62 41.00
N ASN A 421 -10.45 -21.04 40.20
CA ASN A 421 -10.49 -19.64 39.79
C ASN A 421 -11.62 -19.38 38.78
N THR A 422 -12.77 -18.97 39.29
CA THR A 422 -13.95 -18.49 38.52
C THR A 422 -14.07 -16.97 38.52
N ASN A 423 -13.02 -16.27 38.96
CA ASN A 423 -13.00 -14.82 38.99
C ASN A 423 -12.75 -14.26 37.58
N ALA A 424 -13.50 -13.23 37.17
CA ALA A 424 -13.36 -12.59 35.87
C ALA A 424 -11.94 -12.10 35.54
N GLU A 425 -11.14 -11.74 36.56
CA GLU A 425 -9.77 -11.26 36.41
C GLU A 425 -8.76 -12.38 36.13
N THR A 426 -8.99 -13.57 36.69
CA THR A 426 -8.00 -14.66 36.72
C THR A 426 -8.44 -15.90 35.97
N ALA A 427 -9.70 -15.97 35.53
CA ALA A 427 -10.17 -17.05 34.67
C ALA A 427 -9.47 -16.97 33.30
N GLU A 428 -8.70 -18.01 33.01
CA GLU A 428 -8.02 -18.20 31.73
C GLU A 428 -9.00 -18.71 30.66
N ALA A 429 -8.77 -18.33 29.41
CA ALA A 429 -9.59 -18.78 28.30
C ALA A 429 -8.85 -18.73 26.96
N GLY A 430 -9.39 -19.45 25.99
CA GLY A 430 -8.98 -19.38 24.61
C GLY A 430 -7.73 -20.19 24.30
N LEU A 431 -7.15 -19.89 23.14
CA LEU A 431 -6.07 -20.64 22.51
C LEU A 431 -4.82 -20.80 23.39
N PHE A 432 -4.51 -19.78 24.20
CA PHE A 432 -3.30 -19.73 25.04
C PHE A 432 -3.60 -19.69 26.53
N GLN A 433 -4.87 -19.86 26.94
CA GLN A 433 -5.27 -19.81 28.35
C GLN A 433 -4.73 -18.55 29.05
N THR A 434 -4.85 -17.38 28.40
CA THR A 434 -4.44 -16.10 29.01
C THR A 434 -5.61 -15.54 29.82
N SER A 435 -5.35 -14.88 30.96
CA SER A 435 -6.39 -14.24 31.80
C SER A 435 -6.34 -12.72 31.73
N TYR A 436 -7.45 -12.06 32.10
CA TYR A 436 -7.66 -10.62 31.91
C TYR A 436 -6.69 -9.74 32.71
N ASN A 437 -6.23 -10.18 33.88
CA ASN A 437 -5.23 -9.47 34.68
C ASN A 437 -3.91 -9.22 33.94
N ALA A 438 -3.56 -10.04 32.93
CA ALA A 438 -2.38 -9.85 32.10
C ALA A 438 -2.38 -8.48 31.38
N ARG A 439 -3.53 -7.81 31.23
CA ARG A 439 -3.62 -6.46 30.66
C ARG A 439 -2.72 -5.43 31.35
N SER A 440 -2.37 -5.64 32.63
CA SER A 440 -1.51 -4.71 33.37
C SER A 440 -0.02 -4.83 33.01
N LEU A 441 0.36 -5.82 32.21
CA LEU A 441 1.75 -6.07 31.83
C LEU A 441 2.29 -5.06 30.82
N SER A 442 1.42 -4.48 30.00
CA SER A 442 1.79 -3.48 28.99
C SER A 442 0.61 -2.55 28.69
N PRO A 443 0.84 -1.24 28.49
CA PRO A 443 -0.21 -0.31 28.09
C PRO A 443 -0.84 -0.66 26.73
N LEU A 444 -0.19 -1.48 25.90
CA LEU A 444 -0.70 -1.92 24.60
C LEU A 444 -1.80 -2.99 24.73
N LEU A 445 -1.82 -3.75 25.82
CA LEU A 445 -2.75 -4.87 25.99
C LEU A 445 -4.22 -4.42 26.12
N PRO A 446 -4.56 -3.37 26.89
CA PRO A 446 -5.89 -2.78 26.86
C PRO A 446 -6.29 -2.23 25.49
N VAL A 447 -5.34 -1.69 24.72
CA VAL A 447 -5.59 -1.17 23.36
C VAL A 447 -5.99 -2.31 22.42
N ILE A 448 -5.24 -3.42 22.43
CA ILE A 448 -5.57 -4.63 21.67
C ILE A 448 -6.97 -5.13 22.02
N PHE A 449 -7.27 -5.24 23.33
CA PHE A 449 -8.58 -5.71 23.80
C PHE A 449 -9.73 -4.84 23.29
N ASN A 450 -9.61 -3.51 23.39
CA ASN A 450 -10.65 -2.59 22.94
C ASN A 450 -10.82 -2.61 21.41
N ASN A 451 -9.73 -2.69 20.65
CA ASN A 451 -9.77 -2.74 19.18
C ASN A 451 -10.54 -3.97 18.68
N TYR A 452 -10.23 -5.15 19.23
CA TYR A 452 -10.88 -6.40 18.86
C TYR A 452 -12.31 -6.52 19.40
N LYS A 453 -12.60 -5.93 20.57
CA LYS A 453 -13.97 -5.84 21.08
C LYS A 453 -14.86 -4.98 20.17
N ALA A 454 -14.31 -3.92 19.57
CA ALA A 454 -15.02 -3.06 18.63
C ALA A 454 -15.15 -3.67 17.23
N ASN A 455 -14.11 -4.36 16.74
CA ASN A 455 -14.10 -4.99 15.42
C ASN A 455 -13.47 -6.40 15.49
N PRO A 456 -14.27 -7.44 15.78
CA PRO A 456 -13.77 -8.80 15.94
C PRO A 456 -13.43 -9.42 14.58
N ASP A 457 -12.16 -9.33 14.20
CA ASP A 457 -11.61 -9.92 12.97
C ASP A 457 -10.40 -10.79 13.32
N GLY A 458 -10.65 -12.07 13.66
CA GLY A 458 -9.65 -12.98 14.21
C GLY A 458 -9.56 -14.33 13.53
N PHE A 459 -9.99 -14.44 12.27
CA PHE A 459 -9.92 -15.67 11.45
C PHE A 459 -10.54 -16.91 12.12
N VAL A 460 -11.63 -16.75 12.89
CA VAL A 460 -12.24 -17.86 13.65
C VAL A 460 -12.64 -19.03 12.75
N ASP A 461 -13.11 -18.76 11.53
CA ASP A 461 -13.46 -19.78 10.53
C ASP A 461 -12.25 -20.61 10.11
N ILE A 462 -11.06 -20.00 10.06
CA ILE A 462 -9.81 -20.70 9.74
C ILE A 462 -9.36 -21.53 10.95
N PHE A 463 -9.31 -20.95 12.15
CA PHE A 463 -8.93 -21.66 13.37
C PHE A 463 -9.88 -22.81 13.72
N SER A 464 -11.13 -22.75 13.26
CA SER A 464 -12.12 -23.82 13.43
C SER A 464 -11.89 -25.03 12.51
N LYS A 465 -11.01 -24.94 11.51
CA LYS A 465 -10.74 -26.05 10.59
C LYS A 465 -10.00 -27.19 11.29
N GLY A 466 -10.59 -28.37 11.27
CA GLY A 466 -9.98 -29.59 11.81
C GLY A 466 -10.08 -29.74 13.33
N ILE A 467 -10.86 -28.90 14.02
CA ILE A 467 -11.21 -29.09 15.43
C ILE A 467 -12.63 -29.62 15.58
N LYS A 468 -12.85 -30.47 16.59
CA LYS A 468 -14.21 -30.84 17.01
C LYS A 468 -14.85 -29.66 17.76
N PRO A 469 -16.18 -29.45 17.62
CA PRO A 469 -16.89 -28.45 18.40
C PRO A 469 -16.56 -28.55 19.89
N CYS A 470 -16.26 -27.41 20.52
CA CYS A 470 -16.07 -27.36 21.96
C CYS A 470 -17.41 -27.58 22.67
N GLY A 471 -17.42 -28.43 23.71
CA GLY A 471 -18.61 -28.65 24.53
C GLY A 471 -18.99 -27.43 25.37
N ASN A 472 -20.24 -27.36 25.83
CA ASN A 472 -20.82 -26.18 26.49
C ASN A 472 -19.96 -25.57 27.61
N ASN A 473 -19.33 -26.40 28.44
CA ASN A 473 -18.47 -25.93 29.54
C ASN A 473 -17.28 -25.08 29.05
N ASN A 474 -16.77 -25.34 27.85
CA ASN A 474 -15.69 -24.54 27.29
C ASN A 474 -16.17 -23.13 26.89
N TRP A 475 -17.44 -22.99 26.53
CA TRP A 475 -18.02 -21.71 26.15
C TRP A 475 -18.45 -20.85 27.35
N GLU A 476 -18.51 -21.44 28.55
CA GLU A 476 -18.79 -20.71 29.79
C GLU A 476 -17.74 -19.61 30.05
N ASN A 477 -18.22 -18.45 30.50
CA ASN A 477 -17.41 -17.28 30.87
C ASN A 477 -17.82 -16.85 32.27
N PHE A 478 -16.85 -16.64 33.15
CA PHE A 478 -17.08 -16.49 34.57
C PHE A 478 -16.94 -15.03 35.03
N GLY A 479 -17.69 -14.69 36.09
CA GLY A 479 -17.80 -13.34 36.64
C GLY A 479 -18.56 -12.38 35.72
N GLU A 480 -18.22 -11.10 35.80
CA GLU A 480 -18.91 -9.99 35.13
C GLU A 480 -17.94 -8.98 34.51
N GLY A 481 -18.47 -8.04 33.74
CA GLY A 481 -17.70 -6.94 33.15
C GLY A 481 -16.62 -7.37 32.15
N ASN A 482 -15.58 -6.55 32.02
CA ASN A 482 -14.55 -6.73 30.99
C ASN A 482 -13.78 -8.05 31.09
N GLY A 483 -13.63 -8.62 32.30
CA GLY A 483 -12.96 -9.93 32.44
C GLY A 483 -13.79 -11.08 31.85
N LYS A 484 -15.12 -11.00 31.94
CA LYS A 484 -16.02 -11.94 31.25
C LYS A 484 -15.99 -11.75 29.73
N ASP A 485 -16.00 -10.50 29.28
CA ASP A 485 -15.90 -10.16 27.85
C ASP A 485 -14.57 -10.60 27.26
N PHE A 486 -13.48 -10.47 28.01
CA PHE A 486 -12.15 -10.95 27.63
C PHE A 486 -12.16 -12.47 27.38
N GLN A 487 -12.73 -13.25 28.32
CA GLN A 487 -12.84 -14.70 28.16
C GLN A 487 -13.64 -15.07 26.90
N LYS A 488 -14.75 -14.37 26.66
CA LYS A 488 -15.59 -14.57 25.47
C LYS A 488 -14.80 -14.25 24.19
N LEU A 489 -14.18 -13.08 24.13
CA LEU A 489 -13.42 -12.62 22.97
C LEU A 489 -12.21 -13.52 22.69
N SER A 490 -11.49 -14.01 23.71
CA SER A 490 -10.39 -14.96 23.57
C SER A 490 -10.80 -16.28 22.90
N LYS A 491 -12.07 -16.67 23.00
CA LYS A 491 -12.60 -17.90 22.39
C LYS A 491 -13.23 -17.66 21.03
N GLU A 492 -13.97 -16.58 20.87
CA GLU A 492 -14.70 -16.26 19.63
C GLU A 492 -13.82 -15.55 18.59
N CYS A 493 -12.72 -14.93 19.01
CA CYS A 493 -11.81 -14.19 18.15
C CYS A 493 -10.36 -14.65 18.38
N PRO A 494 -9.93 -15.76 17.75
CA PRO A 494 -8.61 -16.33 18.02
C PRO A 494 -7.46 -15.38 17.67
N GLY A 495 -7.61 -14.53 16.66
CA GLY A 495 -6.65 -13.48 16.33
C GLY A 495 -6.40 -12.49 17.48
N PHE A 496 -7.44 -12.15 18.26
CA PHE A 496 -7.27 -11.37 19.49
C PHE A 496 -6.39 -12.12 20.50
N ALA A 497 -6.68 -13.41 20.73
CA ALA A 497 -5.89 -14.22 21.67
C ALA A 497 -4.43 -14.31 21.24
N VAL A 498 -4.14 -14.39 19.94
CA VAL A 498 -2.77 -14.38 19.39
C VAL A 498 -2.08 -13.05 19.67
N GLU A 499 -2.63 -11.92 19.24
CA GLU A 499 -1.96 -10.63 19.37
C GLU A 499 -1.75 -10.22 20.84
N PHE A 500 -2.77 -10.44 21.68
CA PHE A 500 -2.69 -10.15 23.11
C PHE A 500 -1.63 -11.02 23.80
N THR A 501 -1.61 -12.32 23.51
CA THR A 501 -0.63 -13.24 24.11
C THR A 501 0.78 -12.93 23.64
N ALA A 502 0.98 -12.59 22.37
CA ALA A 502 2.29 -12.24 21.83
C ALA A 502 2.92 -11.06 22.60
N VAL A 503 2.18 -9.96 22.76
CA VAL A 503 2.66 -8.80 23.55
C VAL A 503 2.89 -9.17 25.01
N ALA A 504 1.97 -9.91 25.62
CA ALA A 504 2.13 -10.32 27.01
C ALA A 504 3.37 -11.20 27.22
N MET A 505 3.67 -12.13 26.30
CA MET A 505 4.87 -12.98 26.33
C MET A 505 6.17 -12.18 26.23
N ARG A 506 6.19 -11.05 25.51
CA ARG A 506 7.34 -10.14 25.48
C ARG A 506 7.46 -9.26 26.74
N ASN A 507 6.51 -9.33 27.68
CA ASN A 507 6.47 -8.55 28.93
C ASN A 507 6.44 -9.39 30.21
N THR A 508 6.28 -10.71 30.09
CA THR A 508 6.44 -11.66 31.18
C THR A 508 6.73 -13.05 30.64
N SER A 509 7.50 -13.83 31.39
CA SER A 509 7.59 -15.29 31.22
C SER A 509 6.89 -16.06 32.35
N ARG A 510 6.27 -15.32 33.28
CA ARG A 510 5.75 -15.84 34.56
C ARG A 510 4.24 -16.01 34.61
N HIS A 511 3.55 -15.80 33.48
CA HIS A 511 2.11 -15.99 33.39
C HIS A 511 1.76 -17.46 33.12
N TRP A 512 2.31 -18.03 32.06
CA TRP A 512 1.97 -19.38 31.61
C TRP A 512 2.81 -20.46 32.31
N GLY A 513 2.14 -21.39 32.98
CA GLY A 513 2.77 -22.56 33.59
C GLY A 513 3.67 -23.35 32.63
N PRO A 514 3.29 -23.61 31.37
CA PRO A 514 4.15 -24.25 30.38
C PRO A 514 5.45 -23.49 30.08
N ILE A 515 5.45 -22.15 30.09
CA ILE A 515 6.67 -21.36 29.91
C ILE A 515 7.55 -21.47 31.15
N ILE A 516 7.00 -21.21 32.34
CA ILE A 516 7.72 -21.28 33.63
C ILE A 516 8.42 -22.63 33.82
N ASN A 517 7.77 -23.72 33.39
CA ASN A 517 8.27 -25.07 33.56
C ASN A 517 9.06 -25.58 32.34
N ARG A 518 9.43 -24.71 31.39
CA ARG A 518 10.15 -25.04 30.16
C ARG A 518 9.53 -26.20 29.35
N LYS A 519 8.20 -26.20 29.21
CA LYS A 519 7.43 -27.26 28.51
C LYS A 519 7.02 -26.90 27.09
N VAL A 520 7.20 -25.65 26.67
CA VAL A 520 6.98 -25.24 25.27
C VAL A 520 8.05 -25.85 24.38
N GLU A 521 7.65 -26.48 23.28
CA GLU A 521 8.57 -27.02 22.28
C GLU A 521 8.85 -25.94 21.22
N ILE A 522 10.13 -25.60 21.00
CA ILE A 522 10.58 -24.72 19.90
C ILE A 522 10.98 -25.61 18.72
N LYS A 523 10.39 -25.37 17.54
CA LYS A 523 10.54 -26.25 16.37
C LYS A 523 11.00 -25.48 15.14
N SER A 524 12.11 -25.90 14.53
CA SER A 524 12.64 -25.30 13.30
C SER A 524 11.68 -25.44 12.12
N GLU A 525 10.83 -26.46 12.08
CA GLU A 525 9.82 -26.61 11.04
C GLU A 525 8.73 -25.54 11.12
N CYS A 526 8.45 -24.98 12.32
CA CYS A 526 7.61 -23.80 12.46
C CYS A 526 8.28 -22.57 11.83
N GLU A 527 9.57 -22.36 12.09
CA GLU A 527 10.34 -21.25 11.50
C GLU A 527 10.37 -21.35 9.97
N VAL A 528 10.64 -22.53 9.41
CA VAL A 528 10.65 -22.74 7.95
C VAL A 528 9.29 -22.42 7.32
N MET A 529 8.18 -22.77 7.98
CA MET A 529 6.84 -22.42 7.51
C MET A 529 6.63 -20.90 7.52
N LEU A 530 6.94 -20.23 8.64
CA LEU A 530 6.73 -18.79 8.79
C LEU A 530 7.67 -17.97 7.88
N LEU A 531 8.92 -18.42 7.68
CA LEU A 531 9.86 -17.80 6.75
C LEU A 531 9.36 -17.89 5.30
N LYS A 532 8.73 -19.00 4.89
CA LYS A 532 8.09 -19.10 3.57
C LYS A 532 6.93 -18.12 3.41
N VAL A 533 6.12 -17.94 4.46
CA VAL A 533 5.03 -16.95 4.48
C VAL A 533 5.58 -15.53 4.37
N GLN A 534 6.63 -15.21 5.14
CA GLN A 534 7.34 -13.93 5.03
C GLN A 534 7.89 -13.69 3.63
N ASN A 535 8.60 -14.66 3.05
CA ASN A 535 9.16 -14.55 1.71
C ASN A 535 8.07 -14.31 0.66
N TYR A 536 6.93 -14.99 0.79
CA TYR A 536 5.77 -14.75 -0.07
C TYR A 536 5.24 -13.32 0.05
N ILE A 537 5.10 -12.79 1.27
CA ILE A 537 4.71 -11.41 1.54
C ILE A 537 5.68 -10.42 0.91
N ASP A 538 6.99 -10.66 1.05
CA ASP A 538 8.02 -9.76 0.53
C ASP A 538 8.09 -9.77 -0.99
N GLN A 539 8.08 -10.96 -1.60
CA GLN A 539 8.12 -11.16 -3.06
C GLN A 539 6.90 -10.55 -3.76
N ASN A 540 5.72 -10.61 -3.14
CA ASN A 540 4.48 -10.09 -3.72
C ASN A 540 4.13 -8.69 -3.21
N HIS A 541 5.01 -8.08 -2.41
CA HIS A 541 4.82 -6.75 -1.83
C HIS A 541 3.47 -6.60 -1.10
N ILE A 542 3.07 -7.64 -0.37
CA ILE A 542 1.85 -7.64 0.43
C ILE A 542 2.05 -6.69 1.62
N GLN A 543 1.02 -5.94 1.97
CA GLN A 543 1.07 -4.91 3.01
C GLN A 543 -0.01 -5.10 4.08
N ASN A 544 -0.95 -6.04 3.88
CA ASN A 544 -2.04 -6.39 4.79
C ASN A 544 -2.55 -7.81 4.51
N ILE A 545 -3.18 -8.43 5.52
CA ILE A 545 -3.77 -9.78 5.50
C ILE A 545 -5.05 -9.84 6.33
#